data_AF-A0A1G1CNN7-F1
#
_entry.id   AF-A0A1G1CNN7-F1
#
_cell.length_a   1.000
_cell.length_b   1.000
_cell.length_c   1.000
_cell.angle_alpha   90.00
_cell.angle_beta   90.00
_cell.angle_gamma   90.00
#
_symmetry.space_group_name_H-M   'P 1'
#
loop_
_entity.id
_entity.type
_entity.pdbx_description
1 polymer ?
#
loop_
_entity_poly.entity_id
_entity_poly.type
_entity_poly.pdbx_seq_one_letter_code
_entity_poly.pdbx_strand_id
1 'polypeptide(L)'
;MKSSRHVTSPVSQFPPEIQRLAQLRQTYRWQKAFRQADRLRLKIEALGYQIQDTPTGSSLKSAASMIKTATLTLFGSGEISSVGRQIHEHALTLLGKSSVKIVLISTPAGFQPNVRAVYGEIRRFFLAKLPNFHPQVTSIFANHRDQANQPQLIEPLYTADYIFTGPGSPTYAVNHLQNTLLYSALVQRLKTGQASLSLSSAATIAFSKFALPVYEIYKVGSLLHWQTGLNGFNHLFKELTVIPHLNNTEGGRKTDTSYCFMGRRRYLKLQKLLPVNHLIWGIDEQTAVTIDLATNQPSVQGKGQVHQLSPHPVKNKQDHQNPNHHRD
;
A
#
# COMPACT_ATOMS: atom_id res chain seq x y z
N MET A 1 -15.52 -4.24 -54.56
CA MET A 1 -14.34 -3.53 -54.02
C MET A 1 -14.63 -3.11 -52.59
N LYS A 2 -14.22 -3.91 -51.59
CA LYS A 2 -14.41 -3.59 -50.18
C LYS A 2 -13.08 -3.06 -49.63
N SER A 3 -13.12 -1.80 -49.20
CA SER A 3 -12.04 -1.08 -48.53
C SER A 3 -11.62 -1.81 -47.25
N SER A 4 -10.36 -2.20 -47.20
CA SER A 4 -9.66 -2.77 -46.06
C SER A 4 -9.40 -1.69 -45.01
N ARG A 5 -10.13 -1.74 -43.90
CA ARG A 5 -9.78 -0.98 -42.69
C ARG A 5 -8.53 -1.61 -42.08
N HIS A 6 -7.40 -0.91 -42.19
CA HIS A 6 -6.19 -1.25 -41.43
C HIS A 6 -6.49 -1.14 -39.93
N VAL A 7 -6.47 -2.29 -39.25
CA VAL A 7 -6.40 -2.36 -37.79
C VAL A 7 -4.98 -1.98 -37.40
N THR A 8 -4.77 -0.74 -36.97
CA THR A 8 -3.49 -0.30 -36.42
C THR A 8 -3.29 -0.95 -35.05
N SER A 9 -2.30 -1.84 -34.94
CA SER A 9 -1.91 -2.46 -33.68
C SER A 9 -1.51 -1.39 -32.63
N PRO A 10 -1.80 -1.59 -31.32
CA PRO A 10 -1.57 -0.61 -30.25
C PRO A 10 -0.11 -0.17 -30.03
N VAL A 11 0.84 -0.80 -30.72
CA VAL A 11 2.30 -0.57 -30.58
C VAL A 11 2.80 0.54 -31.52
N SER A 12 2.03 0.92 -32.53
CA SER A 12 2.44 1.85 -33.60
C SER A 12 2.58 3.33 -33.19
N GLN A 13 2.26 3.69 -31.94
CA GLN A 13 2.23 5.07 -31.44
C GLN A 13 3.55 5.53 -30.76
N PHE A 14 4.53 4.64 -30.60
CA PHE A 14 5.79 4.93 -29.88
C PHE A 14 6.98 5.08 -30.83
N PRO A 15 8.06 5.79 -30.45
CA PRO A 15 9.26 5.88 -31.28
C PRO A 15 9.80 4.48 -31.66
N PRO A 16 10.33 4.28 -32.88
CA PRO A 16 10.80 2.96 -33.35
C PRO A 16 11.83 2.29 -32.44
N GLU A 17 12.68 3.09 -31.78
CA GLU A 17 13.65 2.57 -30.81
C GLU A 17 12.97 1.93 -29.59
N ILE A 18 11.93 2.56 -29.05
CA ILE A 18 11.17 2.05 -27.90
C ILE A 18 10.44 0.77 -28.26
N GLN A 19 9.85 0.72 -29.46
CA GLN A 19 9.20 -0.48 -29.97
C GLN A 19 10.20 -1.65 -30.08
N ARG A 20 11.41 -1.41 -30.60
CA ARG A 20 12.47 -2.42 -30.70
C ARG A 20 12.93 -2.92 -29.33
N LEU A 21 13.15 -2.01 -28.38
CA LEU A 21 13.52 -2.39 -27.01
C LEU A 21 12.42 -3.23 -26.34
N ALA A 22 11.14 -2.87 -26.53
CA ALA A 22 10.01 -3.61 -25.98
C ALA A 22 9.87 -5.01 -26.61
N GLN A 23 10.05 -5.12 -27.93
CA GLN A 23 10.07 -6.41 -28.63
C GLN A 23 11.22 -7.30 -28.15
N LEU A 24 12.44 -6.75 -28.07
CA LEU A 24 13.60 -7.50 -27.60
C LEU A 24 13.43 -7.98 -26.15
N ARG A 25 12.79 -7.16 -25.30
CA ARG A 25 12.41 -7.57 -23.95
C ARG A 25 11.42 -8.75 -23.97
N GLN A 26 10.40 -8.70 -24.82
CA GLN A 26 9.42 -9.79 -24.96
C GLN A 26 10.13 -11.12 -25.31
N THR A 27 11.11 -11.07 -26.20
CA THR A 27 11.95 -12.21 -26.55
C THR A 27 12.70 -12.77 -25.34
N TYR A 28 13.37 -11.92 -24.56
CA TYR A 28 14.05 -12.37 -23.34
C TYR A 28 13.10 -12.95 -22.29
N ARG A 29 11.86 -12.46 -22.22
CA ARG A 29 10.83 -13.06 -21.35
C ARG A 29 10.46 -14.47 -21.78
N TRP A 30 10.23 -14.68 -23.08
CA TRP A 30 9.93 -16.02 -23.62
C TRP A 30 11.08 -17.00 -23.40
N GLN A 31 12.32 -16.51 -23.48
CA GLN A 31 13.52 -17.28 -23.18
C GLN A 31 13.78 -17.47 -21.67
N LYS A 32 12.89 -16.99 -20.79
CA LYS A 32 13.05 -16.99 -19.32
C LYS A 32 14.33 -16.28 -18.84
N ALA A 33 14.91 -15.41 -19.67
CA ALA A 33 16.10 -14.64 -19.36
C ALA A 33 15.74 -13.33 -18.64
N PHE A 34 15.15 -13.46 -17.45
CA PHE A 34 14.51 -12.36 -16.73
C PHE A 34 15.43 -11.16 -16.44
N ARG A 35 16.72 -11.41 -16.15
CA ARG A 35 17.70 -10.33 -15.92
C ARG A 35 17.88 -9.41 -17.15
N GLN A 36 17.87 -9.99 -18.34
CA GLN A 36 18.05 -9.24 -19.59
C GLN A 36 16.76 -8.49 -19.94
N ALA A 37 15.61 -9.13 -19.71
CA ALA A 37 14.31 -8.48 -19.86
C ALA A 37 14.15 -7.27 -18.90
N ASP A 38 14.60 -7.39 -17.65
CA ASP A 38 14.56 -6.31 -16.67
C ASP A 38 15.51 -5.16 -17.06
N ARG A 39 16.71 -5.45 -17.56
CA ARG A 39 17.63 -4.41 -18.06
C ARG A 39 17.01 -3.58 -19.19
N LEU A 40 16.28 -4.22 -20.10
CA LEU A 40 15.59 -3.51 -21.18
C LEU A 40 14.39 -2.70 -20.68
N ARG A 41 13.65 -3.20 -19.69
CA ARG A 41 12.59 -2.43 -19.03
C ARG A 41 13.13 -1.12 -18.47
N LEU A 42 14.27 -1.17 -17.76
CA LEU A 42 14.91 0.01 -17.20
C LEU A 42 15.40 0.98 -18.27
N LYS A 43 15.92 0.47 -19.39
CA LYS A 43 16.31 1.33 -20.52
C LYS A 43 15.11 2.06 -21.12
N ILE A 44 13.97 1.36 -21.24
CA ILE A 44 12.71 1.94 -21.75
C ILE A 44 12.17 2.98 -20.76
N GLU A 45 12.22 2.69 -19.46
CA GLU A 45 11.83 3.61 -18.38
C GLU A 45 12.74 4.85 -18.33
N ALA A 46 14.06 4.68 -18.51
CA ALA A 46 15.02 5.79 -18.58
C ALA A 46 14.78 6.71 -19.80
N LEU A 47 14.26 6.17 -20.89
CA LEU A 47 13.83 6.94 -22.06
C LEU A 47 12.45 7.60 -21.86
N GLY A 48 11.86 7.47 -20.68
CA GLY A 48 10.58 8.07 -20.36
C GLY A 48 9.40 7.27 -20.89
N TYR A 49 9.45 5.93 -20.86
CA TYR A 49 8.32 5.06 -21.24
C TYR A 49 8.15 3.92 -20.22
N GLN A 50 6.92 3.61 -19.81
CA GLN A 50 6.62 2.46 -18.95
C GLN A 50 6.10 1.28 -19.76
N ILE A 51 6.44 0.07 -19.30
CA ILE A 51 5.84 -1.17 -19.80
C ILE A 51 4.92 -1.77 -18.74
N GLN A 52 3.66 -1.97 -19.11
CA GLN A 52 2.69 -2.69 -18.30
C GLN A 52 2.48 -4.08 -18.90
N ASP A 53 2.80 -5.11 -18.13
CA ASP A 53 2.59 -6.49 -18.56
C ASP A 53 1.14 -6.91 -18.26
N THR A 54 0.43 -7.40 -19.28
CA THR A 54 -0.90 -8.00 -19.13
C THR A 54 -0.86 -9.49 -19.50
N PRO A 55 -1.82 -10.31 -19.06
CA PRO A 55 -1.89 -11.72 -19.45
C PRO A 55 -1.93 -11.95 -20.97
N THR A 56 -2.35 -10.94 -21.75
CA THR A 56 -2.48 -10.99 -23.21
C THR A 56 -1.35 -10.26 -23.96
N GLY A 57 -0.38 -9.66 -23.27
CA GLY A 57 0.76 -8.96 -23.90
C GLY A 57 1.27 -7.76 -23.10
N SER A 58 2.41 -7.20 -23.52
CA SER A 58 2.99 -5.97 -22.92
C SER A 58 2.39 -4.73 -23.60
N SER A 59 1.94 -3.74 -22.83
CA SER A 59 1.55 -2.40 -23.34
C SER A 59 2.57 -1.34 -22.94
N LEU A 60 2.86 -0.40 -23.84
CA LEU A 60 3.75 0.74 -23.62
C LEU A 60 2.93 1.98 -23.23
N LYS A 61 3.47 2.82 -22.36
CA LYS A 61 2.94 4.15 -22.00
C LYS A 61 4.08 5.16 -22.02
N SER A 62 3.87 6.39 -22.51
CA SER A 62 4.86 7.46 -22.34
C SER A 62 4.85 7.97 -20.91
N ALA A 63 6.00 7.91 -20.23
CA ALA A 63 6.26 8.58 -18.96
C ALA A 63 6.64 10.07 -19.12
N ALA A 64 6.84 10.55 -20.36
CA ALA A 64 7.14 11.95 -20.68
C ALA A 64 6.05 12.96 -20.25
N SER A 65 4.90 12.50 -19.74
CA SER A 65 3.85 13.34 -19.13
C SER A 65 3.61 13.08 -17.64
N MET A 66 4.41 12.24 -16.97
CA MET A 66 4.23 12.03 -15.53
C MET A 66 4.75 13.22 -14.75
N ILE A 67 3.82 13.97 -14.14
CA ILE A 67 4.13 14.96 -13.11
C ILE A 67 4.81 14.22 -11.97
N LYS A 68 6.05 14.62 -11.65
CA LYS A 68 6.76 14.08 -10.49
C LYS A 68 5.99 14.48 -9.23
N THR A 69 5.67 13.51 -8.38
CA THR A 69 4.79 13.72 -7.24
C THR A 69 5.12 12.80 -6.09
N ALA A 70 4.83 13.28 -4.87
CA ALA A 70 4.86 12.46 -3.68
C ALA A 70 3.60 11.58 -3.62
N THR A 71 3.74 10.40 -3.03
CA THR A 71 2.67 9.40 -2.98
C THR A 71 2.40 8.93 -1.56
N LEU A 72 1.15 8.55 -1.32
CA LEU A 72 0.73 7.77 -0.16
C LEU A 72 0.30 6.38 -0.63
N THR A 73 1.10 5.36 -0.31
CA THR A 73 0.80 3.96 -0.64
C THR A 73 0.30 3.22 0.59
N LEU A 74 -0.85 2.56 0.47
CA LEU A 74 -1.48 1.77 1.53
C LEU A 74 -1.56 0.31 1.10
N PHE A 75 -0.80 -0.57 1.77
CA PHE A 75 -0.79 -2.01 1.51
C PHE A 75 -1.85 -2.74 2.34
N GLY A 76 -2.53 -3.68 1.70
CA GLY A 76 -3.29 -4.73 2.36
C GLY A 76 -2.38 -5.81 2.94
N SER A 77 -1.39 -6.27 2.16
CA SER A 77 -0.24 -7.08 2.59
C SER A 77 0.81 -7.17 1.48
N GLY A 78 1.98 -7.75 1.77
CA GLY A 78 2.96 -8.15 0.76
C GLY A 78 3.93 -7.04 0.36
N GLU A 79 4.18 -6.09 1.26
CA GLU A 79 5.14 -4.98 1.12
C GLU A 79 6.55 -5.43 0.70
N ILE A 80 7.02 -6.58 1.21
CA ILE A 80 8.34 -7.15 0.93
C ILE A 80 8.27 -8.34 -0.05
N SER A 81 7.16 -8.47 -0.77
CA SER A 81 6.97 -9.50 -1.80
C SER A 81 7.42 -9.02 -3.19
N SER A 82 7.31 -9.88 -4.20
CA SER A 82 7.53 -9.48 -5.61
C SER A 82 6.53 -8.43 -6.08
N VAL A 83 5.29 -8.47 -5.58
CA VAL A 83 4.25 -7.46 -5.84
C VAL A 83 4.61 -6.16 -5.13
N GLY A 84 5.02 -6.25 -3.87
CA GLY A 84 5.49 -5.09 -3.10
C GLY A 84 6.65 -4.38 -3.77
N ARG A 85 7.61 -5.12 -4.34
CA ARG A 85 8.71 -4.55 -5.12
C ARG A 85 8.21 -3.66 -6.26
N GLN A 86 7.24 -4.14 -7.05
CA GLN A 86 6.71 -3.40 -8.19
C GLN A 86 5.97 -2.13 -7.74
N ILE A 87 5.24 -2.20 -6.63
CA ILE A 87 4.52 -1.06 -6.07
C ILE A 87 5.49 0.00 -5.52
N HIS A 88 6.53 -0.42 -4.79
CA HIS A 88 7.59 0.47 -4.33
C HIS A 88 8.32 1.12 -5.52
N GLU A 89 8.68 0.34 -6.54
CA GLU A 89 9.30 0.84 -7.78
C GLU A 89 8.43 1.88 -8.49
N HIS A 90 7.12 1.65 -8.55
CA HIS A 90 6.18 2.63 -9.09
C HIS A 90 6.16 3.93 -8.30
N ALA A 91 6.06 3.85 -6.96
CA ALA A 91 6.05 5.04 -6.09
C ALA A 91 7.37 5.83 -6.18
N LEU A 92 8.51 5.15 -6.25
CA LEU A 92 9.82 5.77 -6.44
C LEU A 92 9.99 6.37 -7.85
N THR A 93 9.41 5.75 -8.87
CA THR A 93 9.40 6.30 -10.24
C THR A 93 8.64 7.62 -10.28
N LEU A 94 7.51 7.73 -9.59
CA LEU A 94 6.73 8.97 -9.50
C LEU A 94 7.48 10.08 -8.77
N LEU A 95 8.36 9.77 -7.81
CA LEU A 95 9.26 10.77 -7.21
C LEU A 95 10.29 11.31 -8.23
N GLY A 96 10.61 10.55 -9.27
CA GLY A 96 11.50 10.97 -10.34
C GLY A 96 12.94 11.23 -9.91
N LYS A 97 13.42 10.47 -8.91
CA LYS A 97 14.80 10.49 -8.39
C LYS A 97 15.51 9.17 -8.70
N SER A 98 16.79 9.25 -9.08
CA SER A 98 17.66 8.10 -9.36
C SER A 98 18.45 7.62 -8.14
N SER A 99 18.56 8.45 -7.11
CA SER A 99 19.07 8.10 -5.78
C SER A 99 18.07 8.57 -4.73
N VAL A 100 17.69 7.67 -3.82
CA VAL A 100 16.65 7.96 -2.81
C VAL A 100 17.12 7.63 -1.39
N LYS A 101 16.80 8.53 -0.47
CA LYS A 101 16.94 8.32 0.97
C LYS A 101 15.66 7.67 1.50
N ILE A 102 15.78 6.43 1.97
CA ILE A 102 14.67 5.65 2.52
C ILE A 102 14.78 5.63 4.04
N VAL A 103 13.73 6.05 4.72
CA VAL A 103 13.62 5.97 6.17
C VAL A 103 12.59 4.93 6.56
N LEU A 104 13.01 3.96 7.37
CA LEU A 104 12.13 2.97 7.97
C LEU A 104 11.80 3.38 9.42
N ILE A 105 10.52 3.44 9.79
CA ILE A 105 10.09 3.79 11.15
C ILE A 105 9.54 2.56 11.85
N SER A 106 10.19 2.11 12.93
CA SER A 106 9.91 0.82 13.57
C SER A 106 8.76 0.79 14.56
N THR A 107 8.19 1.94 14.90
CA THR A 107 7.26 2.11 16.02
C THR A 107 6.13 1.07 16.07
N PRO A 108 5.43 0.69 14.97
CA PRO A 108 4.37 -0.31 15.06
C PRO A 108 4.85 -1.68 15.59
N ALA A 109 6.10 -2.06 15.34
CA ALA A 109 6.72 -3.28 15.85
C ALA A 109 7.56 -3.04 17.12
N GLY A 110 7.52 -1.84 17.73
CA GLY A 110 8.39 -1.47 18.84
C GLY A 110 8.25 -2.34 20.09
N PHE A 111 7.09 -3.00 20.27
CA PHE A 111 6.86 -3.98 21.34
C PHE A 111 7.56 -5.32 21.11
N GLN A 112 8.03 -5.61 19.88
CA GLN A 112 8.60 -6.90 19.56
C GLN A 112 10.07 -6.99 20.01
N PRO A 113 10.48 -8.08 20.69
CA PRO A 113 11.86 -8.25 21.13
C PRO A 113 12.85 -8.34 19.95
N ASN A 114 12.37 -8.75 18.78
CA ASN A 114 13.15 -8.90 17.55
C ASN A 114 12.97 -7.75 16.54
N VAL A 115 12.51 -6.56 16.97
CA VAL A 115 12.24 -5.42 16.08
C VAL A 115 13.41 -5.07 15.14
N ARG A 116 14.66 -5.20 15.62
CA ARG A 116 15.86 -4.97 14.79
C ARG A 116 16.00 -5.99 13.65
N ALA A 117 15.63 -7.25 13.90
CA ALA A 117 15.65 -8.28 12.85
C ALA A 117 14.57 -8.00 11.80
N VAL A 118 13.35 -7.68 12.24
CA VAL A 118 12.21 -7.32 11.35
C VAL A 118 12.58 -6.16 10.43
N TYR A 119 13.11 -5.07 10.98
CA TYR A 119 13.50 -3.91 10.16
C TYR A 119 14.81 -4.14 9.39
N GLY A 120 15.67 -5.07 9.84
CA GLY A 120 16.81 -5.56 9.07
C GLY A 120 16.40 -6.34 7.81
N GLU A 121 15.31 -7.11 7.86
CA GLU A 121 14.73 -7.77 6.68
C GLU A 121 14.18 -6.77 5.67
N ILE A 122 13.38 -5.80 6.15
CA ILE A 122 12.82 -4.75 5.30
C ILE A 122 13.96 -3.93 4.65
N ARG A 123 15.00 -3.55 5.43
CA ARG A 123 16.18 -2.88 4.89
C ARG A 123 16.86 -3.69 3.79
N ARG A 124 17.10 -4.98 4.01
CA ARG A 124 17.70 -5.88 3.00
C ARG A 124 16.84 -5.95 1.74
N PHE A 125 15.51 -5.99 1.89
CA PHE A 125 14.60 -5.96 0.76
C PHE A 125 14.79 -4.70 -0.09
N PHE A 126 14.73 -3.51 0.50
CA PHE A 126 14.90 -2.26 -0.25
C PHE A 126 16.26 -2.19 -0.97
N LEU A 127 17.36 -2.54 -0.28
CA LEU A 127 18.70 -2.55 -0.87
C LEU A 127 18.83 -3.57 -2.02
N ALA A 128 18.31 -4.78 -1.85
CA ALA A 128 18.50 -5.86 -2.82
C ALA A 128 17.51 -5.84 -3.98
N LYS A 129 16.30 -5.29 -3.79
CA LYS A 129 15.20 -5.39 -4.75
C LYS A 129 14.91 -4.08 -5.50
N LEU A 130 15.50 -2.96 -5.07
CA LEU A 130 15.34 -1.66 -5.71
C LEU A 130 16.69 -0.98 -6.06
N PRO A 131 17.68 -1.71 -6.60
CA PRO A 131 19.03 -1.17 -6.80
C PRO A 131 19.08 0.01 -7.79
N ASN A 132 18.11 0.11 -8.71
CA ASN A 132 18.06 1.17 -9.73
C ASN A 132 17.84 2.57 -9.14
N PHE A 133 17.35 2.65 -7.91
CA PHE A 133 17.13 3.90 -7.18
C PHE A 133 18.27 4.21 -6.20
N HIS A 134 19.39 3.49 -6.26
CA HIS A 134 20.56 3.65 -5.38
C HIS A 134 20.17 3.96 -3.92
N PRO A 135 19.37 3.08 -3.27
CA PRO A 135 18.69 3.41 -2.04
C PRO A 135 19.67 3.54 -0.86
N GLN A 136 19.57 4.65 -0.15
CA GLN A 136 20.24 4.86 1.14
C GLN A 136 19.22 4.60 2.24
N VAL A 137 19.31 3.44 2.92
CA VAL A 137 18.27 3.00 3.87
C VAL A 137 18.73 3.17 5.31
N THR A 138 18.04 4.05 6.03
CA THR A 138 18.23 4.33 7.47
C THR A 138 16.98 3.90 8.24
N SER A 139 17.16 3.38 9.46
CA SER A 139 16.05 2.98 10.33
C SER A 139 15.99 3.87 11.58
N ILE A 140 14.83 4.47 11.83
CA ILE A 140 14.52 5.21 13.05
C ILE A 140 13.86 4.22 14.01
N PHE A 141 14.62 3.79 15.02
CA PHE A 141 14.16 2.88 16.07
C PHE A 141 13.42 3.61 17.21
N ALA A 142 12.38 4.37 16.86
CA ALA A 142 11.51 5.05 17.83
C ALA A 142 10.43 4.09 18.35
N ASN A 143 10.86 3.06 19.07
CA ASN A 143 9.98 1.99 19.57
C ASN A 143 9.07 2.47 20.70
N HIS A 144 9.51 3.47 21.46
CA HIS A 144 8.79 4.07 22.56
C HIS A 144 8.51 5.56 22.33
N ARG A 145 7.62 6.12 23.16
CA ARG A 145 7.10 7.48 22.98
C ARG A 145 8.16 8.54 23.29
N ASP A 146 8.99 8.31 24.28
CA ASP A 146 10.15 9.13 24.62
C ASP A 146 11.14 9.19 23.45
N GLN A 147 11.43 8.04 22.83
CA GLN A 147 12.29 7.94 21.64
C GLN A 147 11.70 8.69 20.45
N ALA A 148 10.39 8.58 20.22
CA ALA A 148 9.69 9.35 19.18
C ALA A 148 9.74 10.88 19.39
N ASN A 149 10.16 11.35 20.56
CA ASN A 149 10.37 12.77 20.86
C ASN A 149 11.85 13.20 20.91
N GLN A 150 12.80 12.30 20.65
CA GLN A 150 14.23 12.63 20.61
C GLN A 150 14.60 13.27 19.27
N PRO A 151 14.98 14.56 19.21
CA PRO A 151 15.25 15.25 17.94
C PRO A 151 16.39 14.60 17.14
N GLN A 152 17.44 14.15 17.84
CA GLN A 152 18.59 13.47 17.22
C GLN A 152 18.21 12.14 16.58
N LEU A 153 17.28 11.39 17.19
CA LEU A 153 16.87 10.09 16.67
C LEU A 153 16.06 10.23 15.38
N ILE A 154 15.25 11.28 15.27
CA ILE A 154 14.38 11.49 14.12
C ILE A 154 15.04 12.29 12.99
N GLU A 155 16.26 12.78 13.17
CA GLU A 155 17.00 13.60 12.19
C GLU A 155 16.94 13.03 10.76
N PRO A 156 17.13 11.72 10.51
CA PRO A 156 17.10 11.17 9.17
C PRO A 156 15.78 11.42 8.41
N LEU A 157 14.68 11.63 9.13
CA LEU A 157 13.36 11.92 8.55
C LEU A 157 13.37 13.22 7.74
N TYR A 158 14.11 14.25 8.17
CA TYR A 158 14.12 15.57 7.54
C TYR A 158 14.78 15.61 6.17
N THR A 159 15.47 14.53 5.77
CA THR A 159 16.02 14.38 4.42
C THR A 159 15.48 13.18 3.66
N ALA A 160 14.50 12.46 4.22
CA ALA A 160 13.90 11.28 3.61
C ALA A 160 13.15 11.63 2.31
N ASP A 161 13.31 10.80 1.28
CA ASP A 161 12.54 10.86 0.03
C ASP A 161 11.36 9.87 0.07
N TYR A 162 11.58 8.74 0.74
CA TYR A 162 10.62 7.65 0.85
C TYR A 162 10.60 7.13 2.27
N ILE A 163 9.42 7.06 2.87
CA ILE A 163 9.25 6.64 4.25
C ILE A 163 8.41 5.37 4.26
N PHE A 164 8.85 4.36 5.01
CA PHE A 164 8.12 3.10 5.17
C PHE A 164 7.89 2.78 6.65
N THR A 165 6.66 2.38 6.98
CA THR A 165 6.31 1.81 8.28
C THR A 165 5.13 0.86 8.13
N GLY A 166 5.07 -0.22 8.92
CA GLY A 166 4.20 -1.32 8.50
C GLY A 166 3.83 -2.36 9.53
N PRO A 167 4.68 -3.37 9.74
CA PRO A 167 4.31 -4.54 10.54
C PRO A 167 4.25 -4.20 12.03
N GLY A 168 3.30 -4.81 12.74
CA GLY A 168 3.23 -4.76 14.20
C GLY A 168 1.81 -4.61 14.74
N SER A 169 1.64 -3.75 15.74
CA SER A 169 0.37 -3.50 16.42
C SER A 169 -0.17 -2.11 16.08
N PRO A 170 -1.44 -1.98 15.62
CA PRO A 170 -2.04 -0.68 15.33
C PRO A 170 -2.15 0.21 16.58
N THR A 171 -2.63 -0.34 17.69
CA THR A 171 -2.86 0.39 18.95
C THR A 171 -1.54 0.85 19.56
N TYR A 172 -0.52 0.00 19.48
CA TYR A 172 0.84 0.34 19.90
C TYR A 172 1.38 1.52 19.09
N ALA A 173 1.25 1.46 17.75
CA ALA A 173 1.67 2.56 16.88
C ALA A 173 0.95 3.87 17.22
N VAL A 174 -0.37 3.85 17.44
CA VAL A 174 -1.13 5.04 17.85
C VAL A 174 -0.58 5.61 19.16
N ASN A 175 -0.47 4.78 20.21
CA ASN A 175 -0.06 5.24 21.55
C ASN A 175 1.36 5.80 21.59
N HIS A 176 2.24 5.30 20.73
CA HIS A 176 3.65 5.69 20.68
C HIS A 176 3.97 6.77 19.63
N LEU A 177 3.06 7.09 18.70
CA LEU A 177 3.24 8.16 17.69
C LEU A 177 2.36 9.38 17.95
N GLN A 178 1.16 9.23 18.50
CA GLN A 178 0.22 10.34 18.65
C GLN A 178 0.85 11.46 19.50
N ASN A 179 0.79 12.71 19.04
CA ASN A 179 1.35 13.88 19.73
C ASN A 179 2.84 13.71 20.07
N THR A 180 3.64 13.21 19.12
CA THR A 180 5.10 13.12 19.21
C THR A 180 5.76 13.96 18.13
N LEU A 181 7.01 14.38 18.37
CA LEU A 181 7.84 15.10 17.41
C LEU A 181 7.99 14.31 16.09
N LEU A 182 8.18 13.00 16.18
CA LEU A 182 8.28 12.11 15.01
C LEU A 182 7.03 12.18 14.14
N TYR A 183 5.85 12.09 14.74
CA TYR A 183 4.58 12.11 13.99
C TYR A 183 4.31 13.48 13.38
N SER A 184 4.54 14.58 14.13
CA SER A 184 4.36 15.93 13.58
C SER A 184 5.32 16.20 12.41
N ALA A 185 6.59 15.81 12.53
CA ALA A 185 7.58 15.98 11.47
C ALA A 185 7.24 15.13 10.24
N LEU A 186 6.75 13.90 10.46
CA LEU A 186 6.30 13.01 9.39
C LEU A 186 5.14 13.63 8.60
N VAL A 187 4.08 14.05 9.30
CA VAL A 187 2.91 14.67 8.65
C VAL A 187 3.30 15.94 7.91
N GLN A 188 4.10 16.82 8.52
CA GLN A 188 4.54 18.07 7.87
C GLN A 188 5.28 17.79 6.57
N ARG A 189 6.24 16.87 6.59
CA ARG A 189 7.04 16.52 5.41
C ARG A 189 6.17 16.02 4.26
N LEU A 190 5.20 15.16 4.56
CA LEU A 190 4.29 14.59 3.57
C LEU A 190 3.32 15.64 3.02
N LYS A 191 2.75 16.51 3.87
CA LYS A 191 1.86 17.61 3.44
C LYS A 191 2.53 18.58 2.49
N THR A 192 3.84 18.78 2.65
CA THR A 192 4.63 19.65 1.75
C THR A 192 5.13 18.94 0.49
N GLY A 193 4.75 17.67 0.27
CA GLY A 193 5.16 16.89 -0.90
C GLY A 193 6.65 16.55 -0.97
N GLN A 194 7.38 16.68 0.15
CA GLN A 194 8.83 16.47 0.20
C GLN A 194 9.25 14.99 0.26
N ALA A 195 8.32 14.10 0.61
CA ALA A 195 8.55 12.67 0.68
C ALA A 195 7.29 11.88 0.32
N SER A 196 7.46 10.65 -0.16
CA SER A 196 6.39 9.67 -0.24
C SER A 196 6.30 8.83 1.05
N LEU A 197 5.10 8.37 1.39
CA LEU A 197 4.83 7.47 2.51
C LEU A 197 4.27 6.15 2.01
N SER A 198 4.78 5.06 2.56
CA SER A 198 4.28 3.72 2.35
C SER A 198 3.93 3.08 3.69
N LEU A 199 2.65 2.72 3.84
CA LEU A 199 2.09 2.10 5.01
C LEU A 199 1.67 0.67 4.69
N SER A 200 2.01 -0.27 5.57
CA SER A 200 1.44 -1.62 5.51
C SER A 200 0.71 -2.00 6.78
N SER A 201 -0.24 -2.92 6.67
CA SER A 201 -0.86 -3.64 7.78
C SER A 201 -1.20 -2.74 8.98
N ALA A 202 -0.48 -2.90 10.10
CA ALA A 202 -0.75 -2.18 11.34
C ALA A 202 -0.62 -0.67 11.23
N ALA A 203 0.35 -0.16 10.46
CA ALA A 203 0.52 1.27 10.28
C ALA A 203 -0.63 1.91 9.48
N THR A 204 -1.14 1.20 8.47
CA THR A 204 -2.33 1.62 7.70
C THR A 204 -3.55 1.76 8.62
N ILE A 205 -3.72 0.84 9.57
CA ILE A 205 -4.78 0.92 10.58
C ILE A 205 -4.52 2.08 11.54
N ALA A 206 -3.28 2.26 12.02
CA ALA A 206 -2.95 3.33 12.96
C ALA A 206 -3.19 4.74 12.39
N PHE A 207 -2.92 4.95 11.10
CA PHE A 207 -3.13 6.23 10.41
C PHE A 207 -4.61 6.55 10.13
N SER A 208 -5.50 5.57 10.31
CA SER A 208 -6.93 5.75 10.15
C SER A 208 -7.52 6.74 11.16
N LYS A 209 -8.72 7.23 10.89
CA LYS A 209 -9.54 7.95 11.89
C LYS A 209 -9.90 7.06 13.07
N PHE A 210 -10.38 5.85 12.76
CA PHE A 210 -10.70 4.82 13.72
C PHE A 210 -9.76 3.63 13.50
N ALA A 211 -8.89 3.37 14.47
CA ALA A 211 -7.92 2.29 14.44
C ALA A 211 -8.54 1.02 15.04
N LEU A 212 -8.38 -0.11 14.33
CA LEU A 212 -8.85 -1.42 14.75
C LEU A 212 -7.89 -2.03 15.79
N PRO A 213 -8.35 -2.35 17.02
CA PRO A 213 -7.56 -3.04 18.04
C PRO A 213 -7.39 -4.53 17.74
N VAL A 214 -6.56 -4.85 16.74
CA VAL A 214 -6.47 -6.21 16.17
C VAL A 214 -6.05 -7.23 17.24
N TYR A 215 -4.98 -7.00 17.99
CA TYR A 215 -4.49 -7.99 18.96
C TYR A 215 -5.39 -8.10 20.19
N GLU A 216 -5.91 -6.97 20.65
CA GLU A 216 -6.83 -6.89 21.78
C GLU A 216 -8.11 -7.69 21.47
N ILE A 217 -8.69 -7.50 20.29
CA ILE A 217 -9.92 -8.21 19.92
C ILE A 217 -9.63 -9.65 19.48
N TYR A 218 -8.61 -9.88 18.66
CA TYR A 218 -8.36 -11.20 18.07
C TYR A 218 -7.66 -12.16 19.02
N LYS A 219 -6.63 -11.70 19.74
CA LYS A 219 -5.78 -12.56 20.58
C LYS A 219 -6.21 -12.56 22.04
N VAL A 220 -6.54 -11.39 22.59
CA VAL A 220 -6.93 -11.26 24.01
C VAL A 220 -8.42 -11.55 24.22
N GLY A 221 -9.26 -11.26 23.22
CA GLY A 221 -10.71 -11.48 23.30
C GLY A 221 -11.49 -10.32 23.92
N SER A 222 -10.94 -9.10 23.85
CA SER A 222 -11.64 -7.88 24.30
C SER A 222 -12.95 -7.64 23.54
N LEU A 223 -13.85 -6.85 24.15
CA LEU A 223 -15.08 -6.41 23.51
C LEU A 223 -14.80 -5.63 22.21
N LEU A 224 -15.74 -5.68 21.27
CA LEU A 224 -15.62 -4.98 19.98
C LEU A 224 -15.68 -3.47 20.19
N HIS A 225 -14.63 -2.77 19.79
CA HIS A 225 -14.53 -1.32 19.86
C HIS A 225 -13.57 -0.79 18.78
N TRP A 226 -13.62 0.52 18.57
CA TRP A 226 -12.64 1.26 17.79
C TRP A 226 -11.83 2.14 18.72
N GLN A 227 -10.50 2.18 18.52
CA GLN A 227 -9.66 3.19 19.13
C GLN A 227 -9.63 4.44 18.23
N THR A 228 -9.50 5.62 18.81
CA THR A 228 -9.16 6.83 18.02
C THR A 228 -7.78 6.63 17.41
N GLY A 229 -7.67 6.66 16.09
CA GLY A 229 -6.41 6.55 15.39
C GLY A 229 -5.66 7.88 15.30
N LEU A 230 -4.54 7.87 14.58
CA LEU A 230 -3.72 9.07 14.37
C LEU A 230 -4.42 10.11 13.48
N ASN A 231 -5.45 9.70 12.74
CA ASN A 231 -6.15 10.54 11.76
C ASN A 231 -5.20 11.14 10.69
N GLY A 232 -4.12 10.43 10.36
CA GLY A 232 -3.10 10.89 9.42
C GLY A 232 -3.64 11.06 8.01
N PHE A 233 -4.57 10.20 7.58
CA PHE A 233 -5.16 10.32 6.25
C PHE A 233 -5.92 11.62 6.04
N ASN A 234 -6.56 12.17 7.07
CA ASN A 234 -7.24 13.46 6.98
C ASN A 234 -6.29 14.62 6.66
N HIS A 235 -5.01 14.50 7.03
CA HIS A 235 -3.99 15.50 6.73
C HIS A 235 -3.40 15.36 5.32
N LEU A 236 -3.46 14.17 4.72
CA LEU A 236 -2.74 13.83 3.50
C LEU A 236 -3.67 13.61 2.30
N PHE A 237 -4.92 13.23 2.54
CA PHE A 237 -5.87 12.83 1.51
C PHE A 237 -7.32 13.16 1.92
N LYS A 238 -7.91 12.37 2.83
CA LYS A 238 -9.21 12.61 3.46
C LYS A 238 -9.40 11.72 4.69
N GLU A 239 -10.35 12.05 5.54
CA GLU A 239 -10.71 11.22 6.69
C GLU A 239 -11.16 9.82 6.22
N LEU A 240 -10.48 8.79 6.70
CA LEU A 240 -10.58 7.42 6.20
C LEU A 240 -10.27 6.41 7.30
N THR A 241 -10.98 5.28 7.30
CA THR A 241 -10.56 4.05 7.99
C THR A 241 -10.20 2.96 7.00
N VAL A 242 -9.08 2.27 7.25
CA VAL A 242 -8.60 1.22 6.35
C VAL A 242 -8.55 -0.13 7.06
N ILE A 243 -9.07 -1.15 6.39
CA ILE A 243 -9.04 -2.56 6.79
C ILE A 243 -8.10 -3.29 5.82
N PRO A 244 -6.81 -3.46 6.15
CA PRO A 244 -5.91 -4.30 5.38
C PRO A 244 -6.27 -5.78 5.57
N HIS A 245 -5.62 -6.69 4.85
CA HIS A 245 -5.88 -8.13 4.97
C HIS A 245 -7.38 -8.47 4.84
N LEU A 246 -8.10 -7.81 3.93
CA LEU A 246 -9.56 -7.91 3.85
C LEU A 246 -10.01 -9.34 3.54
N ASN A 247 -9.37 -9.98 2.58
CA ASN A 247 -9.66 -11.34 2.13
C ASN A 247 -8.71 -12.39 2.75
N ASN A 248 -8.11 -12.11 3.91
CA ASN A 248 -7.18 -13.03 4.57
C ASN A 248 -7.81 -14.42 4.82
N THR A 249 -7.04 -15.45 4.52
CA THR A 249 -7.42 -16.87 4.66
C THR A 249 -6.46 -17.69 5.53
N GLU A 250 -5.57 -17.06 6.30
CA GLU A 250 -4.58 -17.75 7.15
C GLU A 250 -5.20 -18.75 8.13
N GLY A 251 -6.43 -18.50 8.59
CA GLY A 251 -7.17 -19.42 9.47
C GLY A 251 -7.74 -20.68 8.77
N GLY A 252 -7.55 -20.81 7.46
CA GLY A 252 -8.04 -21.94 6.65
C GLY A 252 -9.55 -22.12 6.74
N ARG A 253 -10.02 -23.37 6.66
CA ARG A 253 -11.46 -23.70 6.77
C ARG A 253 -12.01 -23.62 8.21
N LYS A 254 -11.13 -23.54 9.21
CA LYS A 254 -11.50 -23.65 10.63
C LYS A 254 -11.78 -22.29 11.27
N THR A 255 -11.09 -21.25 10.82
CA THR A 255 -11.17 -19.91 11.42
C THR A 255 -11.28 -18.85 10.33
N ASP A 256 -12.39 -18.11 10.35
CA ASP A 256 -12.56 -16.94 9.48
C ASP A 256 -11.65 -15.80 9.94
N THR A 257 -10.62 -15.52 9.15
CA THR A 257 -9.60 -14.49 9.40
C THR A 257 -9.74 -13.29 8.46
N SER A 258 -10.81 -13.25 7.66
CA SER A 258 -11.13 -12.10 6.80
C SER A 258 -11.33 -10.82 7.63
N TYR A 259 -11.30 -9.66 6.98
CA TYR A 259 -11.42 -8.35 7.61
C TYR A 259 -10.39 -8.14 8.72
N CYS A 260 -9.11 -8.35 8.40
CA CYS A 260 -7.99 -8.16 9.33
C CYS A 260 -8.14 -8.99 10.62
N PHE A 261 -8.26 -10.31 10.47
CA PHE A 261 -8.43 -11.28 11.57
C PHE A 261 -9.73 -11.15 12.39
N MET A 262 -10.65 -10.25 12.03
CA MET A 262 -11.93 -10.14 12.74
C MET A 262 -12.88 -11.26 12.35
N GLY A 263 -12.79 -11.74 11.12
CA GLY A 263 -13.83 -12.53 10.48
C GLY A 263 -15.09 -11.69 10.24
N ARG A 264 -15.90 -12.11 9.27
CA ARG A 264 -17.08 -11.38 8.83
C ARG A 264 -18.05 -11.10 9.97
N ARG A 265 -18.28 -12.07 10.87
CA ARG A 265 -19.25 -11.93 11.97
C ARG A 265 -18.89 -10.81 12.95
N ARG A 266 -17.62 -10.66 13.35
CA ARG A 266 -17.20 -9.55 14.24
C ARG A 266 -17.11 -8.25 13.47
N TYR A 267 -16.60 -8.28 12.23
CA TYR A 267 -16.51 -7.08 11.41
C TYR A 267 -17.88 -6.41 11.17
N LEU A 268 -18.92 -7.19 10.85
CA LEU A 268 -20.28 -6.66 10.64
C LEU A 268 -20.86 -5.95 11.87
N LYS A 269 -20.39 -6.29 13.08
CA LYS A 269 -20.75 -5.58 14.31
C LYS A 269 -19.87 -4.34 14.50
N LEU A 270 -18.56 -4.47 14.29
CA LEU A 270 -17.60 -3.36 14.39
C LEU A 270 -17.96 -2.19 13.47
N GLN A 271 -18.28 -2.46 12.20
CA GLN A 271 -18.57 -1.39 11.25
C GLN A 271 -19.81 -0.55 11.65
N LYS A 272 -20.78 -1.13 12.36
CA LYS A 272 -21.98 -0.43 12.84
C LYS A 272 -21.69 0.51 14.01
N LEU A 273 -20.53 0.38 14.66
CA LEU A 273 -20.07 1.29 15.70
C LEU A 273 -19.47 2.57 15.11
N LEU A 274 -19.27 2.62 13.79
CA LEU A 274 -18.75 3.80 13.11
C LEU A 274 -19.88 4.76 12.70
N PRO A 275 -19.57 6.06 12.52
CA PRO A 275 -20.52 7.03 12.00
C PRO A 275 -21.11 6.61 10.66
N VAL A 276 -22.37 6.98 10.40
CA VAL A 276 -23.16 6.48 9.26
C VAL A 276 -22.47 6.68 7.91
N ASN A 277 -21.89 7.86 7.71
CA ASN A 277 -21.25 8.27 6.45
C ASN A 277 -19.72 8.15 6.49
N HIS A 278 -19.17 7.39 7.45
CA HIS A 278 -17.72 7.24 7.57
C HIS A 278 -17.15 6.45 6.38
N LEU A 279 -16.08 6.96 5.76
CA LEU A 279 -15.44 6.29 4.64
C LEU A 279 -14.54 5.15 5.14
N ILE A 280 -14.79 3.95 4.63
CA ILE A 280 -13.98 2.76 4.93
C ILE A 280 -13.45 2.15 3.63
N TRP A 281 -12.15 1.88 3.59
CA TRP A 281 -11.53 1.08 2.53
C TRP A 281 -11.06 -0.26 3.06
N GLY A 282 -11.53 -1.35 2.44
CA GLY A 282 -10.95 -2.67 2.61
C GLY A 282 -9.91 -2.93 1.53
N ILE A 283 -8.74 -3.42 1.89
CA ILE A 283 -7.66 -3.73 0.93
C ILE A 283 -7.34 -5.22 1.03
N ASP A 284 -7.47 -5.91 -0.09
CA ASP A 284 -7.12 -7.33 -0.20
C ASP A 284 -5.61 -7.56 0.00
N GLU A 285 -5.25 -8.80 0.35
CA GLU A 285 -3.85 -9.21 0.43
C GLU A 285 -3.13 -9.11 -0.92
N GLN A 286 -1.81 -8.89 -0.88
CA GLN A 286 -0.96 -8.67 -2.06
C GLN A 286 -1.49 -7.54 -2.98
N THR A 287 -2.08 -6.52 -2.37
CA THR A 287 -2.70 -5.37 -3.05
C THR A 287 -2.34 -4.09 -2.31
N ALA A 288 -2.21 -2.99 -3.04
CA ALA A 288 -2.09 -1.66 -2.47
C ALA A 288 -2.91 -0.64 -3.27
N VAL A 289 -3.27 0.46 -2.60
CA VAL A 289 -3.69 1.70 -3.26
C VAL A 289 -2.58 2.73 -3.13
N THR A 290 -2.17 3.32 -4.23
CA THR A 290 -1.23 4.45 -4.27
C THR A 290 -1.99 5.70 -4.65
N ILE A 291 -1.98 6.69 -3.76
CA ILE A 291 -2.58 8.00 -3.93
C ILE A 291 -1.48 8.98 -4.32
N ASP A 292 -1.66 9.67 -5.43
CA ASP A 292 -0.87 10.84 -5.78
C ASP A 292 -1.29 12.02 -4.88
N LEU A 293 -0.36 12.56 -4.09
CA LEU A 293 -0.66 13.63 -3.13
C LEU A 293 -0.86 14.99 -3.79
N ALA A 294 -0.43 15.18 -5.04
CA ALA A 294 -0.68 16.40 -5.79
C ALA A 294 -2.09 16.41 -6.41
N THR A 295 -2.54 15.25 -6.92
CA THR A 295 -3.83 15.15 -7.64
C THR A 295 -4.95 14.52 -6.82
N ASN A 296 -4.64 13.94 -5.65
CA ASN A 296 -5.54 13.13 -4.82
C ASN A 296 -6.18 11.95 -5.57
N GLN A 297 -5.51 11.44 -6.60
CA GLN A 297 -6.03 10.33 -7.39
C GLN A 297 -5.50 8.98 -6.87
N PRO A 298 -6.38 8.05 -6.45
CA PRO A 298 -5.99 6.70 -6.07
C PRO A 298 -5.80 5.80 -7.29
N SER A 299 -4.78 4.94 -7.24
CA SER A 299 -4.56 3.87 -8.22
C SER A 299 -4.35 2.54 -7.50
N VAL A 300 -5.06 1.50 -7.92
CA VAL A 300 -4.97 0.16 -7.31
C VAL A 300 -3.94 -0.69 -8.06
N GLN A 301 -3.09 -1.38 -7.29
CA GLN A 301 -2.01 -2.22 -7.81
C GLN A 301 -1.92 -3.51 -7.02
N GLY A 302 -1.52 -4.61 -7.67
CA GLY A 302 -1.36 -5.92 -7.03
C GLY A 302 -2.32 -6.96 -7.59
N LYS A 303 -2.64 -7.96 -6.77
CA LYS A 303 -3.40 -9.15 -7.22
C LYS A 303 -4.88 -9.14 -6.84
N GLY A 304 -5.27 -8.34 -5.87
CA GLY A 304 -6.63 -8.20 -5.39
C GLY A 304 -7.21 -6.82 -5.69
N GLN A 305 -8.17 -6.40 -4.88
CA GLN A 305 -8.94 -5.18 -5.07
C GLN A 305 -8.96 -4.30 -3.82
N VAL A 306 -9.43 -3.07 -4.01
CA VAL A 306 -9.75 -2.12 -2.93
C VAL A 306 -11.25 -1.90 -2.96
N HIS A 307 -11.87 -2.06 -1.80
CA HIS A 307 -13.32 -2.09 -1.63
C HIS A 307 -13.75 -0.90 -0.79
N GLN A 308 -14.72 -0.13 -1.26
CA GLN A 308 -15.40 0.82 -0.41
C GLN A 308 -16.44 0.08 0.44
N LEU A 309 -16.23 0.05 1.75
CA LEU A 309 -17.12 -0.63 2.71
C LEU A 309 -18.10 0.38 3.31
N SER A 310 -19.31 -0.06 3.62
CA SER A 310 -20.36 0.79 4.22
C SER A 310 -20.49 0.51 5.71
N PRO A 311 -20.35 1.53 6.60
CA PRO A 311 -20.55 1.36 8.04
C PRO A 311 -21.91 0.76 8.39
N HIS A 312 -22.96 1.19 7.69
CA HIS A 312 -24.32 0.68 7.81
C HIS A 312 -24.81 0.26 6.43
N PRO A 313 -24.69 -1.03 6.06
CA PRO A 313 -25.21 -1.50 4.78
C PRO A 313 -26.71 -1.24 4.70
N VAL A 314 -27.16 -0.62 3.62
CA VAL A 314 -28.59 -0.45 3.33
C VAL A 314 -29.21 -1.85 3.28
N LYS A 315 -30.25 -2.10 4.09
CA LYS A 315 -31.05 -3.33 3.95
C LYS A 315 -31.65 -3.33 2.54
N ASN A 316 -31.12 -4.15 1.64
CA ASN A 316 -31.84 -4.45 0.41
C ASN A 316 -33.18 -5.11 0.79
N LYS A 317 -34.28 -4.57 0.27
CA LYS A 317 -35.67 -5.02 0.47
C LYS A 317 -35.98 -6.41 -0.12
N GLN A 318 -35.01 -7.33 -0.21
CA GLN A 318 -35.19 -8.64 -0.87
C GLN A 318 -35.23 -9.86 0.06
N ASP A 319 -35.09 -9.71 1.38
CA ASP A 319 -35.22 -10.85 2.32
C ASP A 319 -36.64 -11.06 2.89
N HIS A 320 -37.66 -10.44 2.30
CA HIS A 320 -39.06 -10.71 2.63
C HIS A 320 -39.81 -11.21 1.40
N GLN A 321 -39.64 -12.50 1.09
CA GLN A 321 -40.70 -13.36 0.56
C GLN A 321 -40.16 -14.78 0.38
N ASN A 322 -40.35 -15.63 1.40
CA ASN A 322 -40.91 -16.96 1.15
C ASN A 322 -41.53 -17.54 2.44
N PRO A 323 -42.81 -17.24 2.74
CA PRO A 323 -43.57 -18.02 3.70
C PRO A 323 -44.25 -19.15 2.91
N ASN A 324 -43.58 -20.28 2.74
CA ASN A 324 -44.25 -21.51 2.33
C ASN A 324 -43.43 -22.73 2.76
N HIS A 325 -43.57 -23.07 4.04
CA HIS A 325 -43.47 -24.47 4.48
C HIS A 325 -44.61 -24.74 5.46
N HIS A 326 -45.74 -25.13 4.90
CA HIS A 326 -46.75 -25.92 5.57
C HIS A 326 -47.24 -27.00 4.60
N ARG A 327 -47.21 -28.25 5.09
CA ARG A 327 -47.94 -29.45 4.63
C ARG A 327 -47.37 -30.07 3.34
N ASP A 328 -47.05 -31.36 3.26
CA ASP A 328 -47.43 -32.56 4.03
C ASP A 328 -46.21 -33.46 4.30
#